data_AF-A0A0S3LTE4-F1
#
_entry.id   AF-A0A0S3LTE4-F1
#
_cell.length_a   1.000
_cell.length_b   1.000
_cell.length_c   1.000
_cell.angle_alpha   90.00
_cell.angle_beta   90.00
_cell.angle_gamma   90.00
#
_symmetry.space_group_name_H-M   'P 1'
#
loop_
_entity.id
_entity.type
_entity.pdbx_description
1 polymer ?
#
loop_
_entity_poly.entity_id
_entity_poly.type
_entity_poly.pdbx_seq_one_letter_code
_entity_poly.pdbx_strand_id
1 'polypeptide(L)'
;HWGAVFWLNVPVMLLTLALGPRFLPEYRDPDAGHLDLASVLLSLAAVLLTIYGLKQLAEHGAGLASMAALLAGLAVGALFLRRQGHIAYPLLDLRLFAHAPFRAALAAYALAALAMFGVYI
;
A
#
# COMPACT_ATOMS: atom_id res chain seq x y z
N HIS A 1 -18.90 21.08 -11.85
CA HIS A 1 -18.37 20.62 -13.16
C HIS A 1 -17.08 19.84 -12.94
N TRP A 2 -17.17 18.54 -12.62
CA TRP A 2 -16.00 17.71 -12.26
C TRP A 2 -15.28 17.12 -13.50
N GLY A 3 -15.98 16.98 -14.62
CA GLY A 3 -15.43 16.41 -15.86
C GLY A 3 -14.34 17.26 -16.53
N ALA A 4 -14.27 18.56 -16.28
CA ALA A 4 -13.23 19.43 -16.84
C ALA A 4 -11.82 19.07 -16.33
N VAL A 5 -11.71 18.52 -15.12
CA VAL A 5 -10.44 18.09 -14.52
C VAL A 5 -9.85 16.88 -15.27
N PHE A 6 -10.72 16.00 -15.81
CA PHE A 6 -10.26 14.89 -16.65
C PHE A 6 -9.69 15.39 -17.97
N TRP A 7 -10.36 16.34 -18.61
CA TRP A 7 -9.87 16.94 -19.86
C TRP A 7 -8.54 17.67 -19.71
N LEU A 8 -8.20 18.16 -18.52
CA LEU A 8 -6.88 18.73 -18.23
C LEU A 8 -5.79 17.64 -18.12
N ASN A 9 -6.11 16.49 -17.51
CA ASN A 9 -5.15 15.39 -17.30
C ASN A 9 -4.94 14.51 -18.55
N VAL A 10 -5.98 14.36 -19.38
CA VAL A 10 -5.94 13.56 -20.62
C VAL A 10 -4.78 13.96 -21.55
N PRO A 11 -4.55 15.25 -21.88
CA PRO A 11 -3.44 15.66 -22.72
C PRO A 11 -2.09 15.29 -22.12
N VAL A 12 -1.92 15.47 -20.80
CA VAL A 12 -0.70 15.10 -20.09
C VAL A 12 -0.48 13.60 -20.20
N MET A 13 -1.49 12.78 -19.92
CA MET A 13 -1.40 11.31 -19.99
C MET A 13 -1.08 10.82 -21.41
N LEU A 14 -1.70 11.40 -22.43
CA LEU A 14 -1.40 11.11 -23.83
C LEU A 14 0.05 11.47 -24.19
N LEU A 15 0.53 12.62 -23.73
CA LEU A 15 1.91 13.06 -23.96
C LEU A 15 2.89 12.08 -23.32
N THR A 16 2.65 11.66 -22.08
CA THR A 16 3.50 10.70 -21.37
C THR A 16 3.45 9.31 -22.00
N LEU A 17 2.30 8.86 -22.51
CA LEU A 17 2.19 7.58 -23.23
C LEU A 17 2.91 7.62 -24.59
N ALA A 18 2.90 8.76 -25.28
CA ALA A 18 3.57 8.91 -26.57
C ALA A 18 5.10 9.07 -26.41
N LEU A 19 5.54 9.84 -25.41
CA LEU A 19 6.96 10.13 -25.16
C LEU A 19 7.62 9.08 -24.28
N GLY A 20 6.87 8.43 -23.39
CA GLY A 20 7.35 7.44 -22.43
C GLY A 20 8.23 6.36 -23.06
N PRO A 21 7.75 5.61 -24.08
CA PRO A 21 8.56 4.57 -24.72
C PRO A 21 9.86 5.07 -25.39
N ARG A 22 9.91 6.36 -25.76
CA ARG A 22 11.06 6.98 -26.43
C ARG A 22 12.10 7.49 -25.42
N PHE A 23 11.65 8.06 -24.31
CA PHE A 23 12.47 8.79 -23.34
C PHE A 23 12.71 8.02 -22.04
N LEU A 24 11.84 7.08 -21.69
CA LEU A 24 12.05 6.15 -20.59
C LEU A 24 12.75 4.93 -21.19
N PRO A 25 14.07 4.78 -21.03
CA PRO A 25 14.71 3.50 -21.32
C PRO A 25 13.99 2.46 -20.45
N GLU A 26 13.31 1.54 -21.11
CA GLU A 26 12.61 0.45 -20.45
C GLU A 26 13.68 -0.33 -19.68
N TYR A 27 13.78 -0.10 -18.37
CA TYR A 27 14.61 -0.91 -17.48
C TYR A 27 13.90 -2.25 -17.33
N ARG A 28 13.90 -3.02 -18.41
CA ARG A 28 13.54 -4.44 -18.42
C ARG A 28 14.66 -5.14 -17.70
N ASP A 29 14.51 -5.26 -16.39
CA ASP A 29 15.33 -6.16 -15.60
C ASP A 29 15.12 -7.58 -16.14
N PRO A 30 16.12 -8.22 -16.78
CA PRO A 30 15.98 -9.57 -17.30
C PRO A 30 15.70 -10.60 -16.20
N ASP A 31 16.05 -10.25 -14.96
CA ASP A 31 15.81 -11.02 -13.74
C ASP A 31 14.62 -10.47 -12.95
N ALA A 32 13.70 -9.73 -13.58
CA ALA A 32 12.45 -9.29 -12.96
C ALA A 32 11.72 -10.51 -12.40
N GLY A 33 11.86 -10.72 -11.08
CA GLY A 33 11.31 -11.87 -10.38
C GLY A 33 9.81 -12.01 -10.64
N HIS A 34 9.35 -13.26 -10.72
CA HIS A 34 7.94 -13.54 -10.96
C HIS A 34 7.05 -12.83 -9.93
N LEU A 35 5.97 -12.21 -10.41
CA LEU A 35 4.99 -11.55 -9.56
C LEU A 35 4.31 -12.59 -8.64
N ASP A 36 4.57 -12.49 -7.34
CA ASP A 36 3.96 -13.38 -6.34
C ASP A 36 2.51 -12.97 -6.04
N LEU A 37 1.58 -13.49 -6.84
CA LEU A 37 0.14 -13.26 -6.68
C LEU A 37 -0.37 -13.62 -5.28
N ALA A 38 0.21 -14.63 -4.63
CA ALA A 38 -0.21 -15.00 -3.27
C ALA A 38 0.18 -13.92 -2.26
N SER A 39 1.35 -13.31 -2.41
CA SER A 39 1.76 -12.17 -1.57
C SER A 39 0.91 -10.93 -1.84
N VAL A 40 0.48 -10.70 -3.09
CA VAL A 40 -0.48 -9.63 -3.42
C VAL A 40 -1.82 -9.86 -2.75
N LEU A 41 -2.37 -11.08 -2.81
CA LEU A 41 -3.63 -11.41 -2.16
C LEU A 41 -3.54 -11.32 -0.63
N LEU A 42 -2.43 -11.77 -0.05
CA LEU A 42 -2.19 -11.65 1.40
C LEU A 42 -2.09 -10.19 1.84
N SER A 43 -1.40 -9.33 1.08
CA SER A 43 -1.29 -7.91 1.42
C SER A 43 -2.63 -7.20 1.33
N LEU A 44 -3.41 -7.46 0.27
CA LEU A 44 -4.76 -6.95 0.10
C LEU A 44 -5.67 -7.39 1.24
N ALA A 45 -5.68 -8.68 1.55
CA ALA A 45 -6.51 -9.24 2.62
C ALA A 45 -6.12 -8.66 4.00
N ALA A 46 -4.82 -8.54 4.29
CA ALA A 46 -4.35 -7.93 5.54
C ALA A 46 -4.84 -6.49 5.68
N VAL A 47 -4.63 -5.65 4.66
CA VAL A 47 -5.03 -4.24 4.68
C VAL A 47 -6.55 -4.10 4.82
N LEU A 48 -7.32 -4.83 4.02
CA LEU A 48 -8.78 -4.74 4.02
C LEU A 48 -9.37 -5.18 5.36
N LEU A 49 -8.95 -6.34 5.90
CA LEU A 49 -9.45 -6.85 7.17
C LEU A 49 -9.07 -5.95 8.35
N THR A 50 -7.83 -5.44 8.37
CA THR A 50 -7.38 -4.53 9.44
C THR A 50 -8.14 -3.21 9.40
N ILE A 51 -8.29 -2.58 8.23
CA ILE A 51 -9.05 -1.33 8.10
C ILE A 51 -10.52 -1.55 8.43
N TYR A 52 -11.12 -2.63 7.93
CA TYR A 52 -12.52 -2.97 8.22
C TYR A 52 -12.74 -3.20 9.72
N GLY A 53 -11.89 -4.01 10.36
CA GLY A 53 -11.96 -4.28 11.79
C GLY A 53 -11.79 -3.01 12.62
N LEU A 54 -10.85 -2.14 12.25
CA LEU A 54 -10.64 -0.86 12.92
C LEU A 54 -11.83 0.10 12.77
N LYS A 55 -12.42 0.18 11.56
CA LYS A 55 -13.64 0.96 11.33
C LYS A 55 -14.80 0.43 12.17
N GLN A 56 -15.03 -0.88 12.15
CA GLN A 56 -16.09 -1.50 12.93
C GLN A 56 -15.88 -1.30 14.44
N LEU A 57 -14.62 -1.36 14.91
CA LEU A 57 -14.26 -1.07 16.29
C LEU A 57 -14.57 0.37 16.68
N ALA A 58 -14.28 1.34 15.81
CA ALA A 58 -14.54 2.75 16.05
C ALA A 58 -16.03 3.10 16.03
N GLU A 59 -16.79 2.52 15.08
CA GLU A 59 -18.21 2.82 14.88
C GLU A 59 -19.12 2.06 15.86
N HIS A 60 -18.80 0.79 16.16
CA HIS A 60 -19.69 -0.13 16.89
C HIS A 60 -19.07 -0.66 18.20
N GLY A 61 -17.84 -0.27 18.53
CA GLY A 61 -17.13 -0.71 19.73
C GLY A 61 -16.53 -2.12 19.62
N ALA A 62 -16.05 -2.62 20.76
CA ALA A 62 -15.28 -3.87 20.91
C ALA A 62 -16.14 -5.14 20.86
N GLY A 63 -17.01 -5.27 19.87
CA GLY A 63 -17.79 -6.49 19.62
C GLY A 63 -16.93 -7.66 19.10
N LEU A 64 -17.49 -8.88 19.19
CA LEU A 64 -16.85 -10.09 18.67
C LEU A 64 -16.46 -9.97 17.20
N ALA A 65 -17.32 -9.38 16.36
CA ALA A 65 -17.07 -9.23 14.94
C ALA A 65 -15.94 -8.23 14.62
N SER A 66 -15.87 -7.09 15.31
CA SER A 66 -14.80 -6.09 15.11
C SER A 66 -13.46 -6.63 15.57
N MET A 67 -13.42 -7.28 16.73
CA MET A 67 -12.20 -7.89 17.25
C MET A 67 -11.74 -9.05 16.37
N ALA A 68 -12.65 -9.92 15.93
CA ALA A 68 -12.33 -11.05 15.05
C ALA A 68 -11.77 -10.57 13.71
N ALA A 69 -12.39 -9.56 13.08
CA ALA A 69 -11.90 -9.00 11.82
C ALA A 69 -10.52 -8.34 11.98
N LEU A 70 -10.32 -7.56 13.05
CA LEU A 70 -9.05 -6.90 13.33
C LEU A 70 -7.93 -7.92 13.58
N LEU A 71 -8.18 -8.92 14.43
CA LEU A 71 -7.23 -9.99 14.72
C LEU A 71 -6.93 -10.85 13.48
N ALA A 72 -7.94 -11.16 12.67
CA ALA A 72 -7.75 -11.86 11.41
C ALA A 72 -6.86 -11.05 10.45
N GLY A 73 -7.11 -9.75 10.30
CA GLY A 73 -6.27 -8.87 9.48
C GLY A 73 -4.82 -8.82 9.97
N LEU A 74 -4.61 -8.67 11.28
CA LEU A 74 -3.27 -8.70 11.89
C LEU A 74 -2.58 -10.06 11.70
N ALA A 75 -3.31 -11.17 11.83
CA ALA A 75 -2.77 -12.51 11.62
C ALA A 75 -2.35 -12.74 10.16
N VAL A 76 -3.18 -12.32 9.21
CA VAL A 76 -2.85 -12.37 7.77
C VAL A 76 -1.68 -11.45 7.45
N GLY A 77 -1.62 -10.26 8.05
CA GLY A 77 -0.50 -9.33 7.93
C GLY A 77 0.80 -9.93 8.48
N ALA A 78 0.77 -10.57 9.65
CA ALA A 78 1.93 -11.26 10.20
C ALA A 78 2.38 -12.42 9.28
N LEU A 79 1.45 -13.19 8.73
CA LEU A 79 1.75 -14.23 7.75
C LEU A 79 2.40 -13.64 6.48
N PHE A 80 1.87 -12.54 5.96
CA PHE A 80 2.44 -11.80 4.84
C PHE A 80 3.89 -11.38 5.13
N LEU A 81 4.14 -10.71 6.25
CA LEU A 81 5.48 -10.23 6.62
C LEU A 81 6.47 -11.39 6.79
N ARG A 82 6.06 -12.49 7.44
CA ARG A 82 6.89 -13.70 7.55
C ARG A 82 7.23 -14.23 6.17
N ARG A 83 6.24 -14.35 5.28
CA ARG A 83 6.43 -14.82 3.89
C ARG A 83 7.39 -13.92 3.12
N GLN A 84 7.25 -12.60 3.24
CA GLN A 84 8.15 -11.62 2.58
C GLN A 84 9.62 -11.78 3.02
N GLY A 85 9.87 -12.14 4.29
CA GLY A 85 11.23 -12.40 4.77
C GLY A 85 11.90 -13.66 4.20
N HIS A 86 11.14 -14.57 3.57
CA HIS A 86 11.65 -15.86 3.08
C HIS A 86 11.67 -15.99 1.55
N ILE A 87 11.03 -15.08 0.81
CA ILE A 87 10.97 -15.14 -0.66
C ILE A 87 12.17 -14.42 -1.28
N ALA A 88 12.67 -14.94 -2.40
CA ALA A 88 13.80 -14.36 -3.14
C ALA A 88 13.52 -12.95 -3.71
N TYR A 89 12.29 -12.72 -4.18
CA TYR A 89 11.82 -11.45 -4.73
C TYR A 89 10.63 -10.92 -3.91
N PRO A 90 10.86 -10.32 -2.73
CA PRO A 90 9.79 -9.80 -1.90
C PRO A 90 9.17 -8.56 -2.54
N LEU A 91 7.83 -8.46 -2.45
CA LEU A 91 7.07 -7.24 -2.74
C LEU A 91 7.45 -6.09 -1.80
N LEU A 92 7.81 -6.41 -0.55
CA LEU A 92 8.17 -5.44 0.46
C LEU A 92 9.48 -5.85 1.14
N ASP A 93 10.54 -5.09 0.88
CA ASP A 93 11.84 -5.32 1.50
C ASP A 93 11.83 -4.84 2.96
N LEU A 94 11.72 -5.80 3.87
CA LEU A 94 11.70 -5.56 5.32
C LEU A 94 13.01 -4.97 5.84
N ARG A 95 14.12 -5.10 5.10
CA ARG A 95 15.43 -4.55 5.49
C ARG A 95 15.41 -3.03 5.49
N LEU A 96 14.58 -2.40 4.63
CA LEU A 96 14.36 -0.95 4.63
C LEU A 96 13.90 -0.44 5.99
N PHE A 97 13.06 -1.20 6.69
CA PHE A 97 12.59 -0.85 8.03
C PHE A 97 13.67 -0.95 9.11
N ALA A 98 14.79 -1.62 8.86
CA ALA A 98 15.93 -1.58 9.78
C ALA A 98 16.70 -0.25 9.66
N HIS A 99 16.59 0.46 8.53
CA HIS A 99 17.27 1.73 8.31
C HIS A 99 16.55 2.88 9.04
N ALA A 100 17.26 3.56 9.94
CA ALA A 100 16.72 4.66 10.73
C ALA A 100 16.16 5.83 9.89
N PRO A 101 16.83 6.28 8.81
CA PRO A 101 16.29 7.36 7.97
C PRO A 101 14.98 6.97 7.29
N PHE A 102 14.87 5.73 6.81
CA PHE A 102 13.66 5.22 6.17
C PHE A 102 12.48 5.19 7.15
N ARG A 103 12.69 4.66 8.36
CA ARG A 103 11.67 4.68 9.43
C ARG A 103 11.25 6.10 9.79
N ALA A 104 12.20 7.02 9.92
CA ALA A 104 11.91 8.42 10.24
C ALA A 104 11.07 9.08 9.13
N ALA A 105 11.42 8.87 7.86
CA ALA A 105 10.66 9.36 6.72
C ALA A 105 9.23 8.78 6.70
N LEU A 106 9.08 7.48 6.94
CA LEU A 106 7.77 6.83 6.98
C LEU A 106 6.90 7.33 8.15
N ALA A 107 7.50 7.51 9.33
CA ALA A 107 6.81 8.07 10.49
C ALA A 107 6.38 9.52 10.26
N ALA A 108 7.26 10.35 9.68
CA ALA A 108 6.94 11.72 9.30
C ALA A 108 5.78 11.76 8.29
N TYR A 109 5.79 10.87 7.29
CA TYR A 109 4.69 10.76 6.32
C TYR A 109 3.38 10.35 6.98
N ALA A 110 3.39 9.36 7.88
CA ALA A 110 2.21 8.92 8.61
C ALA A 110 1.63 10.05 9.50
N LEU A 111 2.49 10.78 10.20
CA LEU A 111 2.09 11.94 11.01
C LEU A 111 1.52 13.07 10.15
N ALA A 112 2.14 13.37 9.01
CA ALA A 112 1.66 14.38 8.07
C ALA A 112 0.29 13.99 7.50
N ALA A 113 0.10 12.73 7.12
CA ALA A 113 -1.19 12.21 6.67
C ALA A 113 -2.25 12.34 7.78
N LEU A 114 -1.94 11.91 9.00
CA LEU A 114 -2.85 12.03 10.14
C LEU A 114 -3.24 13.48 10.42
N ALA A 115 -2.27 14.41 10.42
CA ALA A 115 -2.52 15.83 10.62
C ALA A 115 -3.41 16.39 9.51
N MET A 116 -3.11 16.05 8.25
CA MET A 116 -3.87 16.51 7.09
C MET A 116 -5.32 15.99 7.15
N PHE A 117 -5.54 14.69 7.39
CA PHE A 117 -6.89 14.13 7.51
C PHE A 117 -7.63 14.64 8.75
N GLY A 118 -6.93 14.83 9.88
CA GLY A 118 -7.51 15.37 11.10
C GLY A 118 -8.02 16.80 10.96
N VAL A 119 -7.47 17.60 10.03
CA VAL A 119 -7.98 18.95 9.72
C VAL A 119 -9.29 18.91 8.93
N TYR A 120 -9.57 17.81 8.21
CA TYR A 120 -10.80 17.64 7.44
C TYR A 120 -11.97 17.04 8.22
N ILE A 121 -11.74 16.61 9.48
CA ILE A 121 -12.77 16.05 10.39
C ILE A 121 -13.17 17.15 11.38
#